data_AF-A0A945W3H9-F1
#
_entry.id   AF-A0A945W3H9-F1
#
_cell.length_a   1.000
_cell.length_b   1.000
_cell.length_c   1.000
_cell.angle_alpha   90.00
_cell.angle_beta   90.00
_cell.angle_gamma   90.00
#
_symmetry.space_group_name_H-M   'P 1'
#
loop_
_entity.id
_entity.type
_entity.pdbx_description
1 polymer ?
#
loop_
_entity_poly.entity_id
_entity_poly.type
_entity_poly.pdbx_seq_one_letter_code
_entity_poly.pdbx_strand_id
1 'polypeptide(L)'
;MLINKRTFLVRIAGFFATFILPPIIVRAAKQLPSAQLNDPWITFAVVQDHLFPSETDSPGAKEIHAITYLQNVIASPMIDQDDEEFIMNGVKWLNDLSLEKHEAVFTQLSYSQRTEMLHQITKTKAGRKWISKLLTYILEALLSDPVYGGNPGGIGWKWLNHHPGFPRPPKHKHYWDLRKV
;
A
#
# COMPACT_ATOMS: atom_id res chain seq x y z
N MET A 1 8.33 -24.22 0.87
CA MET A 1 7.18 -24.81 0.15
C MET A 1 6.37 -23.63 -0.39
N LEU A 2 6.49 -23.35 -1.69
CA LEU A 2 5.96 -22.15 -2.34
C LEU A 2 4.43 -22.10 -2.19
N ILE A 3 3.89 -21.08 -1.51
CA ILE A 3 2.45 -20.88 -1.43
C ILE A 3 1.94 -20.49 -2.83
N ASN A 4 1.02 -21.29 -3.36
CA ASN A 4 0.46 -21.14 -4.70
C ASN A 4 -0.44 -19.88 -4.78
N LYS A 5 -0.44 -19.19 -5.93
CA LYS A 5 -1.19 -17.95 -6.21
C LYS A 5 -2.67 -18.00 -5.80
N ARG A 6 -3.28 -19.19 -5.96
CA ARG A 6 -4.68 -19.46 -5.57
C ARG A 6 -4.87 -19.41 -4.05
N THR A 7 -3.90 -19.88 -3.28
CA THR A 7 -3.96 -19.88 -1.81
C THR A 7 -3.85 -18.46 -1.25
N PHE A 8 -3.08 -17.57 -1.88
CA PHE A 8 -3.04 -16.15 -1.48
C PHE A 8 -4.37 -15.43 -1.77
N LEU A 9 -4.93 -15.58 -2.97
CA LEU A 9 -6.23 -14.99 -3.32
C LEU A 9 -7.38 -15.55 -2.47
N VAL A 10 -7.35 -16.85 -2.15
CA VAL A 10 -8.30 -17.47 -1.23
C VAL A 10 -8.14 -16.95 0.20
N ARG A 11 -6.91 -16.61 0.64
CA ARG A 11 -6.67 -15.99 1.96
C ARG A 11 -7.15 -14.54 2.04
N ILE A 12 -7.15 -13.80 0.93
CA ILE A 12 -7.79 -12.46 0.84
C ILE A 12 -9.32 -12.57 0.94
N ALA A 13 -9.92 -13.64 0.42
CA ALA A 13 -11.37 -13.85 0.45
C ALA A 13 -11.89 -14.60 1.69
N GLY A 14 -11.03 -15.33 2.40
CA GLY A 14 -11.40 -16.22 3.50
C GLY A 14 -10.62 -15.90 4.78
N PHE A 15 -11.12 -14.95 5.55
CA PHE A 15 -10.61 -14.62 6.88
C PHE A 15 -11.10 -15.62 7.93
N PHE A 16 -10.74 -16.91 7.82
CA PHE A 16 -10.95 -17.89 8.91
C PHE A 16 -9.86 -18.97 8.95
N ALA A 17 -9.10 -18.94 10.06
CA ALA A 17 -8.40 -20.02 10.76
C ALA A 17 -7.59 -21.07 9.98
N THR A 18 -6.26 -21.09 10.20
CA THR A 18 -5.57 -22.13 11.01
C THR A 18 -4.07 -21.84 11.09
N PHE A 19 -3.54 -21.86 12.32
CA PHE A 19 -2.14 -21.69 12.65
C PHE A 19 -1.35 -22.97 12.33
N ILE A 20 -0.33 -22.87 11.48
CA ILE A 20 0.86 -23.72 11.53
C ILE A 20 2.04 -22.76 11.39
N LEU A 21 2.78 -22.53 12.48
CA LEU A 21 3.96 -21.66 12.51
C LEU A 21 5.18 -22.41 11.93
N PRO A 22 5.77 -21.99 10.79
CA PRO A 22 7.12 -22.41 10.43
C PRO A 22 8.15 -21.51 11.15
N PRO A 23 9.43 -21.92 11.23
CA PRO A 23 10.46 -21.15 11.93
C PRO A 23 10.65 -19.79 11.25
N ILE A 24 10.62 -18.73 12.05
CA ILE A 24 10.82 -17.35 11.64
C ILE A 24 12.26 -17.19 11.18
N ILE A 25 12.53 -17.29 9.88
CA ILE A 25 13.71 -16.69 9.30
C ILE A 25 13.40 -15.20 9.20
N VAL A 26 13.83 -14.43 10.19
CA VAL A 26 13.84 -12.97 10.13
C VAL A 26 14.81 -12.58 9.02
N ARG A 27 14.31 -12.51 7.79
CA ARG A 27 15.02 -11.81 6.73
C ARG A 27 14.93 -10.35 7.14
N ALA A 28 16.05 -9.78 7.58
CA ALA A 28 16.15 -8.35 7.83
C ALA A 28 15.81 -7.64 6.51
N ALA A 29 14.55 -7.24 6.36
CA ALA A 29 14.17 -6.24 5.39
C ALA A 29 15.06 -5.05 5.72
N LYS A 30 16.00 -4.73 4.83
CA LYS A 30 16.73 -3.47 4.90
C LYS A 30 15.66 -2.40 5.03
N GLN A 31 15.56 -1.79 6.21
CA GLN A 31 14.69 -0.64 6.43
C GLN A 31 14.96 0.30 5.26
N LEU A 32 13.96 0.54 4.42
CA LEU A 32 14.00 1.71 3.55
C LEU A 32 14.33 2.89 4.46
N PRO A 33 15.19 3.84 4.03
CA PRO A 33 15.47 5.01 4.83
C PRO A 33 14.15 5.72 5.10
N SER A 34 13.63 5.53 6.31
CA SER A 34 12.60 6.38 6.87
C SER A 34 13.27 7.71 7.17
N ALA A 35 13.59 8.48 6.11
CA ALA A 35 13.57 9.93 6.26
C ALA A 35 12.24 10.22 6.94
N GLN A 36 12.29 10.83 8.13
CA GLN A 36 11.13 11.02 9.02
C GLN A 36 9.90 11.44 8.20
N LEU A 37 9.02 10.48 7.91
CA LEU A 37 7.77 10.78 7.26
C LEU A 37 6.95 11.53 8.30
N ASN A 38 6.46 12.70 7.91
CA ASN A 38 5.50 13.45 8.69
C ASN A 38 4.08 13.08 8.23
N ASP A 39 3.09 13.44 9.02
CA ASP A 39 1.70 13.33 8.56
C ASP A 39 1.46 14.22 7.34
N PRO A 40 0.65 13.76 6.36
CA PRO A 40 -0.14 12.52 6.39
C PRO A 40 0.61 11.25 5.92
N TRP A 41 1.84 11.38 5.44
CA TRP A 41 2.59 10.30 4.78
C TRP A 41 2.94 9.13 5.70
N ILE A 42 3.25 9.40 6.97
CA ILE A 42 3.49 8.32 7.94
C ILE A 42 2.23 7.51 8.18
N THR A 43 1.06 8.15 8.26
CA THR A 43 -0.23 7.45 8.40
C THR A 43 -0.51 6.59 7.17
N PHE A 44 -0.32 7.11 5.95
CA PHE A 44 -0.46 6.29 4.74
C PHE A 44 0.48 5.08 4.74
N ALA A 45 1.75 5.27 5.10
CA ALA A 45 2.72 4.18 5.15
C ALA A 45 2.28 3.08 6.13
N VAL A 46 1.77 3.45 7.31
CA VAL A 46 1.26 2.49 8.31
C VAL A 46 -0.01 1.80 7.80
N VAL A 47 -0.92 2.51 7.13
CA VAL A 47 -2.13 1.91 6.54
C VAL A 47 -1.77 0.94 5.42
N GLN A 48 -0.90 1.33 4.49
CA GLN A 48 -0.49 0.46 3.38
C GLN A 48 0.23 -0.79 3.87
N ASP A 49 1.12 -0.66 4.86
CA ASP A 49 1.79 -1.81 5.51
C ASP A 49 0.80 -2.74 6.21
N HIS A 50 -0.27 -2.18 6.81
CA HIS A 50 -1.32 -2.99 7.41
C HIS A 50 -2.21 -3.70 6.38
N LEU A 51 -2.51 -3.04 5.25
CA LEU A 51 -3.34 -3.61 4.18
C LEU A 51 -2.59 -4.65 3.33
N PHE A 52 -1.27 -4.52 3.22
CA PHE A 52 -0.43 -5.41 2.41
C PHE A 52 0.91 -5.67 3.13
N PRO A 53 0.90 -6.48 4.21
CA PRO A 53 2.08 -6.73 5.03
C PRO A 53 3.13 -7.58 4.30
N SER A 54 4.39 -7.43 4.71
CA SER A 54 5.48 -8.28 4.26
C SER A 54 5.36 -9.68 4.84
N GLU A 55 5.58 -10.70 4.02
CA GLU A 55 5.56 -12.10 4.44
C GLU A 55 6.85 -12.81 4.00
N THR A 56 7.11 -14.01 4.50
CA THR A 56 8.35 -14.75 4.18
C THR A 56 8.56 -14.95 2.67
N ASP A 57 7.47 -15.24 1.93
CA ASP A 57 7.49 -15.57 0.50
C ASP A 57 6.73 -14.55 -0.37
N SER A 58 6.35 -13.38 0.18
CA SER A 58 5.63 -12.33 -0.54
C SER A 58 6.16 -10.95 -0.16
N PRO A 59 6.40 -10.04 -1.13
CA PRO A 59 6.69 -8.66 -0.82
C PRO A 59 5.46 -8.01 -0.17
N GLY A 60 5.69 -7.06 0.74
CA GLY A 60 4.67 -6.18 1.30
C GLY A 60 4.77 -4.77 0.72
N ALA A 61 3.95 -3.86 1.26
CA ALA A 61 3.86 -2.47 0.83
C ALA A 61 5.22 -1.75 0.90
N LYS A 62 6.04 -2.09 1.89
CA LYS A 62 7.40 -1.57 2.05
C LYS A 62 8.31 -2.03 0.92
N GLU A 63 8.37 -3.34 0.63
CA GLU A 63 9.25 -3.86 -0.41
C GLU A 63 8.87 -3.40 -1.82
N ILE A 64 7.58 -3.17 -2.08
CA ILE A 64 7.11 -2.66 -3.38
C ILE A 64 7.16 -1.13 -3.49
N HIS A 65 7.63 -0.43 -2.46
CA HIS A 65 7.65 1.04 -2.39
C HIS A 65 6.27 1.69 -2.62
N ALA A 66 5.21 1.14 -2.01
CA ALA A 66 3.83 1.63 -2.19
C ALA A 66 3.66 3.11 -1.79
N ILE A 67 4.37 3.57 -0.76
CA ILE A 67 4.29 4.97 -0.31
C ILE A 67 4.92 5.93 -1.32
N THR A 68 6.06 5.55 -1.92
CA THR A 68 6.74 6.34 -2.94
C THR A 68 5.90 6.41 -4.22
N TYR A 69 5.28 5.30 -4.62
CA TYR A 69 4.35 5.30 -5.74
C TYR A 69 3.17 6.25 -5.50
N LEU A 70 2.53 6.18 -4.32
CA LEU A 70 1.42 7.08 -3.97
C LEU A 70 1.85 8.55 -3.96
N GLN A 71 3.03 8.87 -3.42
CA GLN A 71 3.59 10.22 -3.46
C GLN A 71 3.77 10.73 -4.89
N ASN A 72 4.27 9.88 -5.79
CA ASN A 72 4.44 10.23 -7.21
C ASN A 72 3.10 10.42 -7.93
N VAL A 73 2.09 9.60 -7.61
CA VAL A 73 0.73 9.77 -8.17
C VAL A 73 0.13 11.09 -7.72
N ILE A 74 0.23 11.42 -6.43
CA ILE A 74 -0.30 12.69 -5.88
C ILE A 74 0.47 13.90 -6.43
N ALA A 75 1.78 13.81 -6.60
CA ALA A 75 2.58 14.88 -7.20
C ALA A 75 2.41 15.01 -8.72
N SER A 76 1.68 14.09 -9.37
CA SER A 76 1.52 14.08 -10.82
C SER A 76 0.54 15.17 -11.26
N PRO A 77 0.84 15.93 -12.34
CA PRO A 77 -0.09 16.94 -12.86
C PRO A 77 -1.39 16.35 -13.45
N MET A 78 -1.52 15.02 -13.50
CA MET A 78 -2.69 14.33 -14.03
C MET A 78 -3.67 13.90 -12.92
N ILE A 79 -3.34 14.08 -11.64
CA ILE A 79 -4.28 13.78 -10.57
C ILE A 79 -5.41 14.81 -10.58
N ASP A 80 -6.64 14.33 -10.42
CA ASP A 80 -7.79 15.20 -10.23
C ASP A 80 -7.76 15.79 -8.80
N GLN A 81 -8.05 17.09 -8.68
CA GLN A 81 -7.92 17.80 -7.40
C GLN A 81 -8.89 17.26 -6.34
N ASP A 82 -10.12 16.90 -6.72
CA ASP A 82 -11.09 16.31 -5.80
C ASP A 82 -10.61 14.93 -5.32
N ASP A 83 -9.95 14.18 -6.21
CA ASP A 83 -9.34 12.89 -5.87
C ASP A 83 -8.15 13.04 -4.91
N GLU A 84 -7.26 14.00 -5.13
CA GLU A 84 -6.17 14.32 -4.20
C GLU A 84 -6.72 14.69 -2.81
N GLU A 85 -7.65 15.65 -2.77
CA GLU A 85 -8.27 16.11 -1.53
C GLU A 85 -8.97 14.95 -0.81
N PHE A 86 -9.71 14.11 -1.52
CA PHE A 86 -10.38 12.94 -0.96
C PHE A 86 -9.39 11.96 -0.33
N ILE A 87 -8.26 11.69 -0.99
CA ILE A 87 -7.23 10.79 -0.46
C ILE A 87 -6.62 11.37 0.82
N MET A 88 -6.25 12.66 0.80
CA MET A 88 -5.62 13.34 1.94
C MET A 88 -6.58 13.45 3.14
N ASN A 89 -7.85 13.78 2.90
CA ASN A 89 -8.87 13.88 3.94
C ASN A 89 -9.14 12.56 4.65
N GLY A 90 -8.95 11.40 4.00
CA GLY A 90 -9.13 10.12 4.65
C GLY A 90 -8.15 9.84 5.80
N VAL A 91 -6.94 10.41 5.77
CA VAL A 91 -6.01 10.36 6.91
C VAL A 91 -6.58 11.13 8.10
N LYS A 92 -7.16 12.32 7.85
CA LYS A 92 -7.84 13.09 8.88
C LYS A 92 -9.00 12.29 9.49
N TRP A 93 -9.88 11.71 8.68
CA TRP A 93 -11.00 10.91 9.17
C TRP A 93 -10.54 9.71 10.02
N LEU A 94 -9.47 9.03 9.61
CA LEU A 94 -8.92 7.90 10.35
C LEU A 94 -8.30 8.33 11.69
N ASN A 95 -7.59 9.46 11.72
CA ASN A 95 -7.02 9.99 12.95
C ASN A 95 -8.10 10.52 13.90
N ASP A 96 -9.11 11.23 13.40
CA ASP A 96 -10.27 11.68 14.19
C ASP A 96 -10.99 10.48 14.83
N LEU A 97 -11.26 9.43 14.05
CA LEU A 97 -11.87 8.18 14.55
C LEU A 97 -10.99 7.49 15.60
N SER A 98 -9.67 7.46 15.39
CA SER A 98 -8.72 6.84 16.32
C SER A 98 -8.64 7.60 17.65
N LEU A 99 -8.62 8.93 17.59
CA LEU A 99 -8.66 9.79 18.77
C LEU A 99 -9.97 9.61 19.54
N GLU A 100 -11.11 9.51 18.86
CA GLU A 100 -12.42 9.28 19.49
C GLU A 100 -12.47 7.94 20.24
N LYS A 101 -11.87 6.87 19.70
CA LYS A 101 -11.98 5.51 20.26
C LYS A 101 -10.86 5.13 21.22
N HIS A 102 -9.68 5.72 21.08
CA HIS A 102 -8.47 5.29 21.78
C HIS A 102 -7.61 6.44 22.31
N GLU A 103 -8.04 7.69 22.20
CA GLU A 103 -7.32 8.90 22.67
C GLU A 103 -5.90 9.03 22.08
N ALA A 104 -5.63 8.37 20.95
CA ALA A 104 -4.35 8.38 20.26
C ALA A 104 -4.57 8.37 18.74
N VAL A 105 -3.65 9.02 18.00
CA VAL A 105 -3.68 9.00 16.53
C VAL A 105 -3.37 7.60 16.00
N PHE A 106 -3.81 7.28 14.78
CA PHE A 106 -3.77 5.93 14.22
C PHE A 106 -2.38 5.28 14.26
N THR A 107 -1.33 6.06 14.02
CA THR A 107 0.07 5.60 14.00
C THR A 107 0.58 5.19 15.38
N GLN A 108 -0.05 5.63 16.47
CA GLN A 108 0.32 5.26 17.84
C GLN A 108 -0.41 4.01 18.35
N LEU A 109 -1.44 3.56 17.62
CA LEU A 109 -2.23 2.40 18.01
C LEU A 109 -1.47 1.08 17.84
N SER A 110 -1.82 0.09 18.67
CA SER A 110 -1.37 -1.30 18.49
C SER A 110 -1.93 -1.89 17.19
N TYR A 111 -1.36 -3.00 16.71
CA TYR A 111 -1.82 -3.67 15.49
C TYR A 111 -3.32 -4.04 15.54
N SER A 112 -3.79 -4.56 16.69
CA SER A 112 -5.20 -4.92 16.89
C SER A 112 -6.11 -3.70 16.82
N GLN A 113 -5.74 -2.61 17.49
CA GLN A 113 -6.49 -1.36 17.45
C GLN A 113 -6.51 -0.74 16.04
N ARG A 114 -5.39 -0.80 15.31
CA ARG A 114 -5.35 -0.38 13.89
C ARG A 114 -6.31 -1.20 13.03
N THR A 115 -6.34 -2.53 13.25
CA THR A 115 -7.27 -3.43 12.56
C THR A 115 -8.71 -3.02 12.83
N GLU A 116 -9.02 -2.74 14.10
CA GLU A 116 -10.33 -2.26 14.51
C GLU A 116 -10.69 -0.92 13.85
N MET A 117 -9.82 0.09 13.89
CA MET A 117 -10.09 1.39 13.28
C MET A 117 -10.26 1.32 11.76
N LEU A 118 -9.45 0.51 11.07
CA LEU A 118 -9.63 0.25 9.64
C LEU A 118 -10.95 -0.48 9.34
N HIS A 119 -11.38 -1.39 10.21
CA HIS A 119 -12.70 -1.98 10.08
C HIS A 119 -13.82 -0.95 10.32
N GLN A 120 -13.71 -0.12 11.37
CA GLN A 120 -14.71 0.90 11.71
C GLN A 120 -14.86 1.96 10.61
N ILE A 121 -13.77 2.47 10.03
CA ILE A 121 -13.85 3.48 8.96
C ILE A 121 -14.60 2.95 7.73
N THR A 122 -14.46 1.65 7.43
CA THR A 122 -15.17 0.97 6.32
C THR A 122 -16.67 0.77 6.56
N LYS A 123 -17.21 1.11 7.74
CA LYS A 123 -18.67 1.12 7.95
C LYS A 123 -19.33 2.26 7.17
N THR A 124 -18.61 3.33 6.88
CA THR A 124 -19.09 4.45 6.06
C THR A 124 -18.84 4.21 4.56
N LYS A 125 -19.67 4.82 3.70
CA LYS A 125 -19.46 4.77 2.24
C LYS A 125 -18.13 5.42 1.83
N ALA A 126 -17.78 6.56 2.44
CA ALA A 126 -16.54 7.28 2.16
C ALA A 126 -15.31 6.46 2.58
N GLY A 127 -15.31 5.88 3.79
CA GLY A 127 -14.20 5.06 4.27
C GLY A 127 -13.96 3.81 3.42
N ARG A 128 -15.02 3.13 2.95
CA ARG A 128 -14.85 2.02 1.98
C ARG A 128 -14.19 2.47 0.69
N LYS A 129 -14.63 3.59 0.13
CA LYS A 129 -14.03 4.16 -1.09
C LYS A 129 -12.56 4.52 -0.87
N TRP A 130 -12.23 5.09 0.29
CA TRP A 130 -10.87 5.47 0.65
C TRP A 130 -9.94 4.25 0.77
N ILE A 131 -10.32 3.23 1.55
CA ILE A 131 -9.54 1.98 1.64
C ILE A 131 -9.41 1.29 0.29
N SER A 132 -10.48 1.27 -0.52
CA SER A 132 -10.42 0.72 -1.88
C SER A 132 -9.43 1.48 -2.76
N LYS A 133 -9.38 2.81 -2.71
CA LYS A 133 -8.38 3.60 -3.45
C LYS A 133 -6.95 3.29 -2.99
N LEU A 134 -6.71 3.17 -1.69
CA LEU A 134 -5.38 2.81 -1.18
C LEU A 134 -4.95 1.40 -1.63
N LEU A 135 -5.86 0.42 -1.61
CA LEU A 135 -5.60 -0.90 -2.16
C LEU A 135 -5.28 -0.84 -3.66
N THR A 136 -6.01 -0.04 -4.44
CA THR A 136 -5.70 0.18 -5.86
C THR A 136 -4.28 0.69 -6.03
N TYR A 137 -3.86 1.72 -5.29
CA TYR A 137 -2.50 2.24 -5.40
C TYR A 137 -1.41 1.27 -4.93
N ILE A 138 -1.70 0.40 -3.96
CA ILE A 138 -0.78 -0.69 -3.59
C ILE A 138 -0.61 -1.67 -4.77
N LEU A 139 -1.73 -2.06 -5.41
CA LEU A 139 -1.69 -2.97 -6.55
C LEU A 139 -1.02 -2.33 -7.79
N GLU A 140 -1.25 -1.04 -8.01
CA GLU A 140 -0.52 -0.30 -9.04
C GLU A 140 0.98 -0.22 -8.72
N ALA A 141 1.36 0.07 -7.47
CA ALA A 141 2.75 0.06 -7.05
C ALA A 141 3.40 -1.32 -7.21
N LEU A 142 2.63 -2.40 -7.13
CA LEU A 142 3.08 -3.78 -7.32
C LEU A 142 3.25 -4.15 -8.81
N LEU A 143 2.39 -3.63 -9.68
CA LEU A 143 2.23 -4.09 -11.07
C LEU A 143 2.82 -3.11 -12.10
N SER A 144 2.92 -1.83 -11.78
CA SER A 144 3.45 -0.80 -12.68
C SER A 144 4.96 -0.94 -12.88
N ASP A 145 5.45 -0.29 -13.94
CA ASP A 145 6.89 -0.23 -14.23
C ASP A 145 7.64 0.53 -13.11
N PRO A 146 8.86 0.08 -12.72
CA PRO A 146 9.66 0.75 -11.71
C PRO A 146 9.91 2.24 -11.94
N VAL A 147 9.80 2.75 -13.17
CA VAL A 147 9.93 4.20 -13.43
C VAL A 147 8.93 5.05 -12.65
N TYR A 148 7.76 4.50 -12.28
CA TYR A 148 6.74 5.20 -11.51
C TYR A 148 7.02 5.25 -10.00
N GLY A 149 8.15 4.69 -9.53
CA GLY A 149 8.60 4.73 -8.13
C GLY A 149 8.16 3.55 -7.27
N GLY A 150 7.21 2.75 -7.74
CA GLY A 150 6.86 1.44 -7.16
C GLY A 150 7.70 0.30 -7.73
N ASN A 151 7.43 -0.93 -7.29
CA ASN A 151 7.94 -2.17 -7.86
C ASN A 151 9.47 -2.22 -8.09
N PRO A 152 10.32 -1.81 -7.14
CA PRO A 152 11.76 -1.72 -7.36
C PRO A 152 12.35 -3.07 -7.81
N GLY A 153 13.15 -3.03 -8.88
CA GLY A 153 13.75 -4.23 -9.46
C GLY A 153 12.73 -5.27 -9.97
N GLY A 154 11.49 -4.86 -10.22
CA GLY A 154 10.40 -5.74 -10.66
C GLY A 154 10.02 -6.79 -9.61
N ILE A 155 10.16 -6.49 -8.31
CA ILE A 155 9.93 -7.46 -7.24
C ILE A 155 8.50 -8.03 -7.26
N GLY A 156 7.49 -7.20 -7.51
CA GLY A 156 6.10 -7.61 -7.68
C GLY A 156 5.92 -8.50 -8.90
N TRP A 157 6.60 -8.18 -10.00
CA TRP A 157 6.56 -9.01 -11.20
C TRP A 157 7.19 -10.38 -10.99
N LYS A 158 8.35 -10.45 -10.34
CA LYS A 158 9.02 -11.70 -10.00
C LYS A 158 8.13 -12.56 -9.11
N TRP A 159 7.54 -11.96 -8.08
CA TRP A 159 6.62 -12.66 -7.18
C TRP A 159 5.40 -13.22 -7.91
N LEU A 160 4.78 -12.41 -8.78
CA LEU A 160 3.60 -12.82 -9.55
C LEU A 160 3.92 -13.68 -10.77
N ASN A 161 5.19 -13.91 -11.09
CA ASN A 161 5.64 -14.44 -12.39
C ASN A 161 4.97 -13.69 -13.56
N HIS A 162 4.91 -12.37 -13.44
CA HIS A 162 4.32 -11.47 -14.43
C HIS A 162 5.38 -11.02 -15.42
N HIS A 163 5.02 -11.02 -16.71
CA HIS A 163 5.87 -10.52 -17.78
C HIS A 163 5.32 -9.16 -18.22
N PRO A 164 6.06 -8.06 -18.01
CA PRO A 164 5.60 -6.72 -18.39
C PRO A 164 5.59 -6.56 -19.91
N GLY A 165 4.85 -5.55 -20.38
CA GLY A 165 4.86 -5.15 -21.79
C GLY A 165 6.20 -4.56 -22.23
N PHE A 166 6.51 -4.70 -23.52
CA PHE A 166 7.69 -4.11 -24.17
C PHE A 166 7.26 -3.22 -25.35
N PRO A 167 7.96 -2.10 -25.62
CA PRO A 167 9.08 -1.57 -24.84
C PRO A 167 8.61 -0.99 -23.49
N ARG A 168 9.50 -1.04 -22.48
CA ARG A 168 9.24 -0.39 -21.20
C ARG A 168 9.46 1.13 -21.33
N PRO A 169 8.70 1.96 -20.60
CA PRO A 169 8.92 3.40 -20.61
C PRO A 169 10.34 3.72 -20.08
N PRO A 170 11.10 4.59 -20.75
CA PRO A 170 12.33 5.12 -20.17
C PRO A 170 12.02 6.07 -19.01
N LYS A 171 12.98 6.30 -18.12
CA LYS A 171 12.84 7.16 -16.93
C LYS A 171 12.36 8.60 -17.19
N HIS A 172 12.44 9.08 -18.43
CA HIS A 172 12.05 10.44 -18.83
C HIS A 172 10.75 10.48 -19.66
N LYS A 173 10.00 9.37 -19.73
CA LYS A 173 8.71 9.30 -20.43
C LYS A 173 7.69 8.55 -19.58
N HIS A 174 7.19 9.21 -18.55
CA HIS A 174 6.01 8.73 -17.83
C HIS A 174 4.76 9.02 -18.66
N TYR A 175 3.65 8.32 -18.43
CA TYR A 175 2.42 8.57 -19.20
C TYR A 175 1.91 10.02 -19.06
N TRP A 176 2.15 10.67 -17.91
CA TRP A 176 1.80 12.08 -17.71
C TRP A 176 2.71 13.06 -18.47
N ASP A 177 3.88 12.62 -18.95
CA ASP A 177 4.75 13.43 -19.80
C ASP A 177 4.27 13.42 -21.27
N LEU A 178 3.47 12.42 -21.68
CA LEU A 178 3.04 12.22 -23.07
C LEU A 178 1.93 13.16 -23.54
N ARG A 179 1.19 13.80 -22.62
CA ARG A 179 0.06 14.70 -22.94
C ARG A 179 0.45 16.19 -23.00
N LYS A 180 1.74 16.51 -22.90
CA LYS A 180 2.24 17.87 -23.17
C LYS A 180 2.36 18.07 -24.69
N VAL A 181 1.22 18.21 -25.36
CA VAL A 181 1.12 18.67 -26.76
C VAL A 181 0.29 19.93 -26.78
#